data_AF-A0A4R0RBG0-F1
#
_entry.id   AF-A0A4R0RBG0-F1
#
_cell.length_a   1.000
_cell.length_b   1.000
_cell.length_c   1.000
_cell.angle_alpha   90.00
_cell.angle_beta   90.00
_cell.angle_gamma   90.00
#
_symmetry.space_group_name_H-M   'P 1'
#
loop_
_entity.id
_entity.type
_entity.pdbx_description
1 polymer ?
#
loop_
_entity_poly.entity_id
_entity_poly.type
_entity_poly.pdbx_seq_one_letter_code
_entity_poly.pdbx_strand_id
1 'polypeptide(L)'
;MNRRTKGIRWTWKTRRRDTEAVAPPNLWYGLEEGLKLFVQYKRSKDEDEESKSLQPDKRLFPPHEVYTALKKISDSDLHLLGLSDEYARPEWMILTVMPVPPPPVRPSIAVDGGAMHSEDDLTYKLGDIIKASANVRQCEQEGAPAHVITEFEQLLQFHVATYMDNDIAGIPQALQKSGRPVKAIRACLKSKEGRLRGNLMGKRVDFSA
;
A
#
# COMPACT_ATOMS: atom_id res chain seq x y z
N MET A 1 14.80 41.08 5.26
CA MET A 1 15.36 39.76 5.60
C MET A 1 14.23 38.72 5.45
N ASN A 2 14.15 38.04 4.31
CA ASN A 2 12.99 37.25 3.88
C ASN A 2 13.22 35.76 4.15
N ARG A 3 12.51 35.14 5.11
CA ARG A 3 12.54 33.68 5.34
C ARG A 3 11.28 33.05 4.74
N ARG A 4 11.39 32.50 3.52
CA ARG A 4 10.35 31.67 2.90
C ARG A 4 10.45 30.23 3.43
N THR A 5 9.57 29.84 4.34
CA THR A 5 9.33 28.43 4.68
C THR A 5 8.36 27.85 3.65
N LYS A 6 8.83 26.90 2.83
CA LYS A 6 7.98 26.12 1.92
C LYS A 6 7.28 25.03 2.75
N GLY A 7 6.06 25.30 3.19
CA GLY A 7 5.18 24.30 3.83
C GLY A 7 4.54 23.40 2.78
N ILE A 8 4.64 22.09 2.97
CA ILE A 8 3.95 21.08 2.16
C ILE A 8 2.55 20.92 2.78
N ARG A 9 1.52 21.40 2.08
CA ARG A 9 0.11 21.23 2.49
C ARG A 9 -0.43 19.99 1.80
N TRP A 10 -0.77 18.97 2.58
CA TRP A 10 -1.49 17.79 2.10
C TRP A 10 -2.98 18.13 1.97
N THR A 11 -3.71 17.53 1.03
CA THR A 11 -5.18 17.57 1.07
C THR A 11 -5.68 16.18 0.79
N TRP A 12 -6.30 15.57 1.80
CA TRP A 12 -7.03 14.32 1.68
C TRP A 12 -8.29 14.57 0.87
N LYS A 13 -8.32 14.09 -0.39
CA LYS A 13 -9.53 14.18 -1.23
C LYS A 13 -10.51 13.08 -0.81
N THR A 14 -11.17 13.27 0.33
CA THR A 14 -12.45 12.59 0.59
C THR A 14 -13.43 13.05 -0.48
N ARG A 15 -14.04 12.09 -1.15
CA ARG A 15 -15.08 12.27 -2.16
C ARG A 15 -16.31 12.94 -1.53
N ARG A 16 -16.31 14.26 -1.39
CA ARG A 16 -17.51 15.09 -1.26
C ARG A 16 -17.52 16.10 -2.40
N ARG A 17 -18.67 16.12 -3.08
CA ARG A 17 -19.06 17.12 -4.05
C ARG A 17 -19.13 18.49 -3.38
N ASP A 18 -18.69 19.49 -4.13
CA ASP A 18 -19.05 20.91 -4.04
C ASP A 18 -18.50 21.70 -2.84
N THR A 19 -17.33 22.32 -3.06
CA THR A 19 -17.01 23.74 -2.76
C THR A 19 -15.63 24.06 -3.32
N GLU A 20 -15.56 25.05 -4.22
CA GLU A 20 -14.34 25.53 -4.86
C GLU A 20 -13.38 26.15 -3.84
N ALA A 21 -12.28 25.46 -3.55
CA ALA A 21 -11.09 26.06 -2.96
C ALA A 21 -10.05 26.21 -4.06
N VAL A 22 -9.75 27.45 -4.44
CA VAL A 22 -8.74 27.81 -5.43
C VAL A 22 -7.36 27.38 -4.92
N ALA A 23 -6.82 26.32 -5.52
CA ALA A 23 -5.51 25.78 -5.19
C ALA A 23 -4.38 26.65 -5.76
N PRO A 24 -3.20 26.72 -5.11
CA PRO A 24 -2.05 27.47 -5.62
C PRO A 24 -1.56 26.89 -6.96
N PRO A 25 -1.10 27.73 -7.91
CA PRO A 25 -0.97 27.38 -9.34
C PRO A 25 0.15 26.38 -9.71
N ASN A 26 0.98 25.92 -8.75
CA ASN A 26 2.29 25.33 -9.08
C ASN A 26 2.53 23.89 -8.58
N LEU A 27 1.53 23.16 -8.07
CA LEU A 27 1.79 21.79 -7.57
C LEU A 27 0.56 20.86 -7.54
N TRP A 28 0.26 20.14 -8.64
CA TRP A 28 -0.68 19.01 -8.72
C TRP A 28 -0.32 18.15 -9.96
N TYR A 29 -0.33 16.81 -10.05
CA TYR A 29 -0.91 15.68 -9.30
C TYR A 29 0.05 14.48 -9.38
N GLY A 30 0.09 13.61 -8.37
CA GLY A 30 0.74 12.30 -8.51
C GLY A 30 -0.09 11.41 -9.45
N LEU A 31 0.51 10.89 -10.53
CA LEU A 31 -0.11 9.83 -11.32
C LEU A 31 0.08 8.50 -10.60
N GLU A 32 -1.03 7.82 -10.32
CA GLU A 32 -1.04 6.44 -9.83
C GLU A 32 -1.04 5.51 -11.05
N GLU A 33 0.07 4.80 -11.27
CA GLU A 33 0.16 3.72 -12.25
C GLU A 33 0.43 2.42 -11.51
N GLY A 34 -0.63 1.63 -11.30
CA GLY A 34 -0.56 0.43 -10.47
C GLY A 34 -0.19 0.77 -9.03
N LEU A 35 0.89 0.18 -8.52
CA LEU A 35 1.37 0.40 -7.15
C LEU A 35 2.42 1.53 -7.04
N LYS A 36 2.68 2.27 -8.12
CA LYS A 36 3.74 3.28 -8.16
C LYS A 36 3.18 4.69 -8.13
N LEU A 37 3.87 5.55 -7.39
CA LEU A 37 3.61 6.99 -7.35
C LEU A 37 4.70 7.71 -8.14
N PHE A 38 4.27 8.64 -9.00
CA PHE A 38 5.17 9.49 -9.76
C PHE A 38 4.99 10.95 -9.38
N VAL A 39 6.10 11.67 -9.25
CA VAL A 39 6.13 13.13 -9.09
C VAL A 39 6.45 13.74 -10.43
N GLN A 40 5.64 14.71 -10.84
CA GLN A 40 5.83 15.46 -12.07
C GLN A 40 5.95 16.95 -11.73
N TYR A 41 7.07 17.56 -12.11
CA TYR A 41 7.27 19.01 -11.96
C TYR A 41 6.88 19.72 -13.26
N LYS A 42 6.09 20.78 -13.14
CA LYS A 42 5.80 21.68 -14.26
C LYS A 42 6.78 22.85 -14.18
N ARG A 43 7.64 23.04 -15.18
CA ARG A 43 8.51 24.22 -15.25
C ARG A 43 7.68 25.49 -15.47
N SER A 44 8.10 26.59 -14.86
CA SER A 44 7.48 27.91 -15.04
C SER A 44 7.84 28.49 -16.40
N LYS A 45 6.91 29.27 -16.96
CA LYS A 45 6.88 29.81 -18.33
C LYS A 45 7.95 30.89 -18.64
N ASP A 46 8.92 31.09 -17.76
CA ASP A 46 9.94 32.16 -17.86
C ASP A 46 11.35 31.64 -18.23
N GLU A 47 11.52 30.33 -18.48
CA GLU A 47 12.81 29.70 -18.87
C GLU A 47 12.74 29.11 -20.31
N ASP A 48 11.99 29.75 -21.21
CA ASP A 48 11.53 29.15 -22.48
C ASP A 48 12.47 29.33 -23.70
N GLU A 49 13.72 29.77 -23.57
CA GLU A 49 14.55 30.05 -24.77
C GLU A 49 15.60 29.00 -25.16
N GLU A 50 16.04 28.06 -24.31
CA GLU A 50 17.21 27.23 -24.70
C GLU A 50 17.24 25.74 -24.33
N SER A 51 16.11 25.08 -24.08
CA SER A 51 16.12 23.61 -23.98
C SER A 51 14.80 22.98 -24.35
N LYS A 52 14.64 22.70 -25.65
CA LYS A 52 13.68 21.71 -26.16
C LYS A 52 14.13 20.30 -25.74
N SER A 53 13.80 19.88 -24.53
CA SER A 53 13.67 18.45 -24.21
C SER A 53 12.24 18.19 -23.73
N LEU A 54 11.52 17.45 -24.56
CA LEU A 54 10.06 17.43 -24.68
C LEU A 54 9.34 16.49 -23.71
N GLN A 55 9.91 16.13 -22.56
CA GLN A 55 9.24 15.22 -21.62
C GLN A 55 8.90 15.92 -20.31
N PRO A 56 7.66 15.74 -19.80
CA PRO A 56 7.40 16.06 -18.40
C PRO A 56 8.36 15.23 -17.55
N ASP A 57 9.07 15.89 -16.64
CA ASP A 57 10.06 15.26 -15.76
C ASP A 57 9.31 14.41 -14.71
N LYS A 58 8.85 13.23 -15.15
CA LYS A 58 8.08 12.27 -14.38
C LYS A 58 9.06 11.35 -13.68
N ARG A 59 9.30 11.61 -12.40
CA ARG A 59 10.21 10.82 -11.56
C ARG A 59 9.41 9.87 -10.67
N LEU A 60 9.85 8.62 -10.56
CA LEU A 60 9.32 7.68 -9.56
C LEU A 60 9.57 8.22 -8.15
N PHE A 61 8.54 8.24 -7.31
CA PHE A 61 8.65 8.68 -5.93
C PHE A 61 8.64 7.46 -4.99
N PRO A 62 9.83 7.02 -4.54
CA PRO A 62 9.94 5.77 -3.81
C PRO A 62 9.36 5.88 -2.40
N PRO A 63 8.89 4.76 -1.81
CA PRO A 63 8.22 4.77 -0.50
C PRO A 63 9.05 5.40 0.62
N HIS A 64 10.38 5.23 0.62
CA HIS A 64 11.25 5.79 1.65
C HIS A 64 11.32 7.33 1.60
N GLU A 65 11.27 7.93 0.40
CA GLU A 65 11.22 9.38 0.25
C GLU A 65 9.85 9.91 0.72
N VAL A 66 8.76 9.21 0.39
CA VAL A 66 7.40 9.55 0.86
C VAL A 66 7.35 9.50 2.39
N TYR A 67 7.90 8.44 3.00
CA TYR A 67 7.95 8.29 4.46
C TYR A 67 8.69 9.44 5.13
N THR A 68 9.85 9.81 4.58
CA THR A 68 10.64 10.94 5.09
C THR A 68 9.91 12.27 4.94
N ALA A 69 9.16 12.45 3.85
CA ALA A 69 8.34 13.64 3.62
C ALA A 69 7.16 13.72 4.60
N LEU A 70 6.44 12.61 4.83
CA LEU A 70 5.31 12.54 5.75
C LEU A 70 5.75 12.76 7.21
N LYS A 71 6.92 12.23 7.59
CA LYS A 71 7.49 12.41 8.92
C LYS A 71 7.86 13.87 9.25
N LYS A 72 8.09 14.71 8.23
CA LYS A 72 8.44 16.13 8.40
C LYS A 72 7.24 17.05 8.63
N ILE A 73 6.01 16.55 8.52
CA ILE A 73 4.81 17.33 8.78
C ILE A 73 4.73 17.66 10.27
N SER A 74 4.43 18.90 10.61
CA SER A 74 4.29 19.34 12.00
C SER A 74 2.95 18.89 12.60
N ASP A 75 2.89 18.69 13.92
CA ASP A 75 1.64 18.28 14.60
C ASP A 75 0.53 19.31 14.42
N SER A 76 0.87 20.60 14.37
CA SER A 76 -0.07 21.68 14.04
C SER A 76 -0.66 21.54 12.64
N ASP A 77 0.15 21.14 11.65
CA ASP A 77 -0.35 20.88 10.30
C ASP A 77 -1.21 19.62 10.26
N LEU A 78 -0.89 18.58 11.05
CA LEU A 78 -1.71 17.37 11.14
C LEU A 78 -3.13 17.68 11.62
N HIS A 79 -3.28 18.50 12.66
CA HIS A 79 -4.61 18.90 13.14
C HIS A 79 -5.37 19.73 12.11
N LEU A 80 -4.70 20.62 11.37
CA LEU A 80 -5.31 21.38 10.26
C LEU A 80 -5.79 20.47 9.11
N LEU A 81 -5.10 19.35 8.90
CA LEU A 81 -5.48 18.32 7.92
C LEU A 81 -6.63 17.42 8.41
N GLY A 82 -7.04 17.55 9.67
CA GLY A 82 -8.03 16.68 10.32
C GLY A 82 -7.47 15.30 10.69
N LEU A 83 -6.16 15.16 10.80
CA LEU A 83 -5.51 13.94 11.29
C LEU A 83 -5.24 14.04 12.79
N SER A 84 -5.23 12.89 13.47
CA SER A 84 -4.83 12.79 14.88
C SER A 84 -3.36 12.40 14.95
N ASP A 85 -2.58 13.18 15.70
CA ASP A 85 -1.18 12.92 16.04
C ASP A 85 -1.00 11.69 16.93
N GLU A 86 -1.98 11.36 17.76
CA GLU A 86 -1.95 10.20 18.67
C GLU A 86 -2.35 8.89 17.97
N TYR A 87 -3.38 8.90 17.13
CA TYR A 87 -4.00 7.68 16.60
C TYR A 87 -3.75 7.45 15.10
N ALA A 88 -3.42 8.49 14.34
CA ALA A 88 -3.46 8.43 12.88
C ALA A 88 -2.38 9.29 12.21
N ARG A 89 -1.11 9.12 12.62
CA ARG A 89 -0.01 9.78 11.94
C ARG A 89 0.11 9.31 10.49
N PRO A 90 0.32 10.23 9.53
CA PRO A 90 0.31 9.88 8.12
C PRO A 90 1.49 8.97 7.72
N GLU A 91 2.64 9.06 8.40
CA GLU A 91 3.75 8.15 8.13
C GLU A 91 3.41 6.67 8.39
N TRP A 92 2.42 6.37 9.24
CA TRP A 92 2.00 5.00 9.55
C TRP A 92 1.22 4.34 8.40
N MET A 93 0.84 5.12 7.38
CA MET A 93 0.26 4.58 6.16
C MET A 93 1.29 3.82 5.32
N ILE A 94 2.58 4.07 5.55
CA ILE A 94 3.66 3.31 4.94
C ILE A 94 4.07 2.20 5.91
N LEU A 95 3.87 0.96 5.49
CA LEU A 95 4.16 -0.21 6.30
C LEU A 95 5.68 -0.45 6.37
N THR A 96 6.28 -0.19 7.52
CA THR A 96 7.67 -0.54 7.83
C THR A 96 7.78 -1.87 8.58
N VAL A 97 6.78 -2.19 9.40
CA VAL A 97 6.67 -3.44 10.15
C VAL A 97 5.31 -4.05 9.83
N MET A 98 5.30 -5.30 9.35
CA MET A 98 4.06 -6.02 9.06
C MET A 98 3.66 -6.88 10.27
N PRO A 99 2.46 -6.69 10.85
CA PRO A 99 1.98 -7.56 11.91
C PRO A 99 1.57 -8.92 11.33
N VAL A 100 2.02 -10.00 11.99
CA VAL A 100 1.66 -11.37 11.62
C VAL A 100 0.49 -11.85 12.47
N PRO A 101 -0.67 -12.19 11.88
CA PRO A 101 -1.83 -12.63 12.66
C PRO A 101 -1.59 -14.02 13.27
N PRO A 102 -2.13 -14.29 14.48
CA PRO A 102 -1.92 -15.55 15.18
C PRO A 102 -2.65 -16.73 14.51
N PRO A 103 -2.31 -17.99 14.85
CA PRO A 103 -2.91 -19.20 14.24
C PRO A 103 -4.44 -19.26 14.22
N PRO A 104 -5.20 -18.76 15.23
CA PRO A 104 -6.67 -18.78 15.16
C PRO A 104 -7.27 -17.94 14.02
N VAL A 105 -6.53 -16.94 13.52
CA VAL A 105 -6.94 -16.15 12.35
C VAL A 105 -6.58 -16.86 11.04
N ARG A 106 -5.59 -17.76 11.07
CA ARG A 106 -5.02 -18.52 9.94
C ARG A 106 -5.09 -20.03 10.21
N PRO A 107 -6.29 -20.63 10.24
CA PRO A 107 -6.44 -22.03 10.63
C PRO A 107 -5.78 -22.96 9.61
N SER A 108 -4.96 -23.90 10.08
CA SER A 108 -4.48 -25.00 9.26
C SER A 108 -5.47 -26.16 9.30
N ILE A 109 -5.72 -26.79 8.15
CA ILE A 109 -6.56 -27.99 8.05
C ILE A 109 -5.63 -29.17 7.82
N ALA A 110 -5.51 -30.05 8.82
CA ALA A 110 -4.90 -31.35 8.65
C ALA A 110 -5.96 -32.34 8.14
N VAL A 111 -5.68 -33.02 7.03
CA VAL A 111 -6.52 -34.14 6.60
C VAL A 111 -6.08 -35.38 7.37
N ASP A 112 -7.04 -36.09 7.93
CA ASP A 112 -6.82 -37.29 8.75
C ASP A 112 -6.06 -38.34 7.92
N GLY A 113 -4.85 -38.73 8.38
CA GLY A 113 -3.91 -39.57 7.62
C GLY A 113 -2.51 -38.96 7.40
N GLY A 114 -2.23 -37.75 7.87
CA GLY A 114 -0.87 -37.23 8.11
C GLY A 114 -0.02 -36.87 6.87
N ALA A 115 -0.48 -37.17 5.65
CA ALA A 115 0.30 -36.93 4.43
C ALA A 115 0.01 -35.57 3.76
N MET A 116 -1.12 -34.90 4.05
CA MET A 116 -1.48 -33.63 3.44
C MET A 116 -2.00 -32.61 4.47
N HIS A 117 -1.21 -31.57 4.69
CA HIS A 117 -1.62 -30.36 5.39
C HIS A 117 -2.07 -29.32 4.36
N SER A 118 -3.30 -28.83 4.46
CA SER A 118 -3.77 -27.67 3.70
C SER A 118 -3.67 -26.44 4.61
N GLU A 119 -2.65 -25.62 4.36
CA GLU A 119 -2.48 -24.35 5.07
C GLU A 119 -3.44 -23.28 4.53
N ASP A 120 -3.81 -22.34 5.40
CA ASP A 120 -4.62 -21.18 5.03
C ASP A 120 -3.92 -20.31 3.96
N ASP A 121 -4.72 -19.70 3.09
CA ASP A 121 -4.26 -18.80 2.03
C ASP A 121 -3.40 -17.64 2.56
N LEU A 122 -3.70 -17.13 3.76
CA LEU A 122 -2.91 -16.07 4.40
C LEU A 122 -1.52 -16.56 4.80
N THR A 123 -1.39 -17.82 5.24
CA THR A 123 -0.09 -18.41 5.60
C THR A 123 0.77 -18.61 4.36
N TYR A 124 0.19 -19.09 3.27
CA TYR A 124 0.88 -19.19 1.99
C TYR A 124 1.46 -17.83 1.56
N LYS A 125 0.63 -16.78 1.61
CA LYS A 125 1.04 -15.43 1.19
C LYS A 125 2.09 -14.82 2.11
N LEU A 126 2.00 -15.05 3.42
CA LEU A 126 3.03 -14.63 4.38
C LEU A 126 4.38 -15.30 4.10
N GLY A 127 4.37 -16.57 3.71
CA GLY A 127 5.59 -17.27 3.26
C GLY A 127 6.24 -16.60 2.05
N ASP A 128 5.44 -16.19 1.05
CA ASP A 128 5.95 -15.46 -0.12
C ASP A 128 6.50 -14.07 0.25
N ILE A 129 5.84 -13.35 1.16
CA ILE A 129 6.31 -12.04 1.65
C ILE A 129 7.67 -12.17 2.34
N ILE A 130 7.83 -13.17 3.21
CA ILE A 130 9.09 -13.42 3.94
C ILE A 130 10.21 -13.73 2.94
N LYS A 131 9.95 -14.57 1.94
CA LYS A 131 10.92 -14.89 0.88
C LYS A 131 11.31 -13.67 0.07
N ALA A 132 10.33 -12.88 -0.38
CA ALA A 132 10.58 -11.65 -1.14
C ALA A 132 11.41 -10.65 -0.30
N SER A 133 11.09 -10.49 0.98
CA SER A 133 11.84 -9.61 1.89
C SER A 133 13.27 -10.09 2.12
N ALA A 134 13.49 -11.39 2.30
CA ALA A 134 14.82 -11.96 2.44
C ALA A 134 15.65 -11.76 1.17
N ASN A 135 15.04 -11.93 -0.02
CA ASN A 135 15.69 -11.71 -1.30
C ASN A 135 16.12 -10.26 -1.50
N VAL A 136 15.24 -9.28 -1.21
CA VAL A 136 15.61 -7.85 -1.27
C VAL A 136 16.81 -7.58 -0.37
N ARG A 137 16.75 -8.03 0.88
CA ARG A 137 17.82 -7.83 1.86
C ARG A 137 19.13 -8.49 1.44
N GLN A 138 19.06 -9.66 0.80
CA GLN A 138 20.23 -10.36 0.27
C GLN A 138 20.85 -9.60 -0.91
N CYS A 139 20.02 -9.17 -1.88
CA CYS A 139 20.49 -8.39 -3.02
C CYS A 139 21.15 -7.07 -2.60
N GLU A 140 20.63 -6.40 -1.57
CA GLU A 140 21.25 -5.20 -1.01
C GLU A 140 22.62 -5.49 -0.39
N GLN A 141 22.76 -6.60 0.37
CA GLN A 141 24.02 -6.98 1.02
C GLN A 141 25.09 -7.41 0.02
N GLU A 142 24.70 -8.10 -1.05
CA GLU A 142 25.59 -8.55 -2.11
C GLU A 142 26.00 -7.41 -3.06
N GLY A 143 25.42 -6.21 -2.91
CA GLY A 143 25.70 -5.07 -3.77
C GLY A 143 25.18 -5.27 -5.19
N ALA A 144 24.03 -5.93 -5.33
CA ALA A 144 23.40 -6.14 -6.63
C ALA A 144 23.09 -4.79 -7.32
N PRO A 145 23.01 -4.77 -8.66
CA PRO A 145 22.68 -3.55 -9.39
C PRO A 145 21.35 -2.94 -8.94
N ALA A 146 21.26 -1.61 -8.89
CA ALA A 146 20.09 -0.89 -8.38
C ALA A 146 18.77 -1.26 -9.10
N HIS A 147 18.82 -1.57 -10.41
CA HIS A 147 17.63 -2.00 -11.16
C HIS A 147 17.08 -3.35 -10.66
N VAL A 148 17.96 -4.29 -10.32
CA VAL A 148 17.59 -5.61 -9.78
C VAL A 148 16.94 -5.46 -8.41
N ILE A 149 17.53 -4.64 -7.53
CA ILE A 149 16.96 -4.34 -6.21
C ILE A 149 15.54 -3.76 -6.38
N THR A 150 15.38 -2.81 -7.31
CA THR A 150 14.09 -2.17 -7.60
C THR A 150 13.05 -3.18 -8.10
N GLU A 151 13.44 -4.21 -8.85
CA GLU A 151 12.54 -5.29 -9.29
C GLU A 151 12.07 -6.15 -8.11
N PHE A 152 12.99 -6.55 -7.21
CA PHE A 152 12.63 -7.31 -6.02
C PHE A 152 11.79 -6.49 -5.02
N GLU A 153 12.05 -5.19 -4.89
CA GLU A 153 11.22 -4.27 -4.11
C GLU A 153 9.79 -4.21 -4.66
N GLN A 154 9.63 -4.12 -5.99
CA GLN A 154 8.30 -4.12 -6.63
C GLN A 154 7.58 -5.44 -6.39
N LEU A 155 8.29 -6.56 -6.44
CA LEU A 155 7.73 -7.88 -6.14
C LEU A 155 7.26 -7.95 -4.68
N LEU A 156 8.07 -7.48 -3.73
CA LEU A 156 7.68 -7.40 -2.32
C LEU A 156 6.43 -6.53 -2.14
N GLN A 157 6.39 -5.36 -2.79
CA GLN A 157 5.24 -4.46 -2.75
C GLN A 157 3.97 -5.13 -3.29
N PHE A 158 4.08 -5.90 -4.38
CA PHE A 158 2.98 -6.68 -4.94
C PHE A 158 2.46 -7.72 -3.94
N HIS A 159 3.35 -8.48 -3.29
CA HIS A 159 2.94 -9.48 -2.31
C HIS A 159 2.25 -8.86 -1.09
N VAL A 160 2.76 -7.74 -0.59
CA VAL A 160 2.17 -7.00 0.54
C VAL A 160 0.78 -6.45 0.16
N ALA A 161 0.66 -5.85 -1.04
CA ALA A 161 -0.61 -5.30 -1.51
C ALA A 161 -1.68 -6.39 -1.66
N THR A 162 -1.35 -7.48 -2.36
CA THR A 162 -2.27 -8.60 -2.62
C THR A 162 -2.59 -9.44 -1.38
N TYR A 163 -1.80 -9.35 -0.31
CA TYR A 163 -2.12 -9.91 1.00
C TYR A 163 -3.29 -9.19 1.68
N MET A 164 -3.33 -7.86 1.58
CA MET A 164 -4.39 -7.03 2.15
C MET A 164 -5.64 -7.06 1.27
N ASP A 165 -5.46 -6.83 -0.03
CA ASP A 165 -6.51 -6.80 -1.04
C ASP A 165 -6.01 -7.43 -2.35
N ASN A 166 -6.60 -8.56 -2.74
CA ASN A 166 -6.24 -9.26 -3.97
C ASN A 166 -7.13 -8.83 -5.16
N ASP A 167 -8.10 -7.94 -4.95
CA ASP A 167 -9.04 -7.49 -5.97
C ASP A 167 -8.75 -6.03 -6.38
N ILE A 168 -7.47 -5.63 -6.35
CA ILE A 168 -7.05 -4.27 -6.74
C ILE A 168 -7.13 -4.14 -8.27
N ALA A 169 -7.80 -3.08 -8.74
CA ALA A 169 -7.97 -2.83 -10.16
C ALA A 169 -6.63 -2.55 -10.86
N GLY A 170 -6.41 -3.15 -12.04
CA GLY A 170 -5.20 -2.93 -12.84
C GLY A 170 -3.96 -3.71 -12.36
N ILE A 171 -4.08 -4.49 -11.29
CA ILE A 171 -3.02 -5.34 -10.75
C ILE A 171 -3.40 -6.81 -10.98
N PRO A 172 -2.47 -7.68 -11.43
CA PRO A 172 -2.77 -9.11 -11.58
C PRO A 172 -3.08 -9.75 -10.22
N GLN A 173 -4.05 -10.65 -10.18
CA GLN A 173 -4.41 -11.35 -8.95
C GLN A 173 -3.30 -12.35 -8.55
N ALA A 174 -2.99 -12.41 -7.26
CA ALA A 174 -2.16 -13.48 -6.72
C ALA A 174 -2.93 -14.80 -6.73
N LEU A 175 -2.33 -15.81 -7.36
CA LEU A 175 -2.88 -17.16 -7.48
C LEU A 175 -2.12 -18.13 -6.59
N GLN A 176 -2.82 -19.12 -6.05
CA GLN A 176 -2.25 -20.28 -5.41
C GLN A 176 -1.65 -21.22 -6.48
N LYS A 177 -0.85 -22.20 -6.07
CA LYS A 177 -0.30 -23.23 -6.97
C LYS A 177 -1.37 -23.99 -7.79
N SER A 178 -2.59 -24.06 -7.27
CA SER A 178 -3.76 -24.65 -7.92
C SER A 178 -4.41 -23.76 -8.99
N GLY A 179 -3.93 -22.53 -9.17
CA GLY A 179 -4.53 -21.52 -10.05
C GLY A 179 -5.73 -20.78 -9.44
N ARG A 180 -6.16 -21.16 -8.23
CA ARG A 180 -7.21 -20.47 -7.48
C ARG A 180 -6.71 -19.12 -6.94
N PRO A 181 -7.48 -18.03 -7.02
CA PRO A 181 -7.12 -16.76 -6.40
C PRO A 181 -6.97 -16.88 -4.88
N VAL A 182 -5.89 -16.31 -4.34
CA VAL A 182 -5.62 -16.27 -2.90
C VAL A 182 -6.66 -15.41 -2.20
N LYS A 183 -7.24 -15.91 -1.11
CA LYS A 183 -8.22 -15.16 -0.31
C LYS A 183 -7.49 -14.17 0.61
N ALA A 184 -7.50 -12.90 0.23
CA ALA A 184 -6.92 -11.81 1.03
C ALA A 184 -7.75 -11.46 2.29
N ILE A 185 -7.16 -10.69 3.20
CA ILE A 185 -7.80 -10.24 4.45
C ILE A 185 -9.14 -9.54 4.16
N ARG A 186 -9.17 -8.63 3.19
CA ARG A 186 -10.39 -7.91 2.81
C ARG A 186 -11.51 -8.85 2.36
N ALA A 187 -11.18 -9.89 1.60
CA ALA A 187 -12.15 -10.89 1.14
C ALA A 187 -12.71 -11.72 2.32
N CYS A 188 -11.89 -12.03 3.33
CA CYS A 188 -12.33 -12.69 4.56
C CYS A 188 -13.33 -11.84 5.37
N LEU A 189 -13.21 -10.52 5.33
CA LEU A 189 -14.10 -9.61 6.06
C LEU A 189 -15.41 -9.32 5.30
N LYS A 190 -15.31 -8.97 4.01
CA LYS A 190 -16.43 -8.40 3.22
C LYS A 190 -17.33 -9.42 2.52
N SER A 191 -16.93 -10.70 2.41
CA SER A 191 -17.67 -11.69 1.61
C SER A 191 -19.11 -11.94 2.11
N LYS A 192 -19.97 -12.48 1.23
CA LYS A 192 -21.32 -12.98 1.54
C LYS A 192 -21.31 -14.01 2.68
N GLU A 193 -20.27 -14.84 2.72
CA GLU A 193 -19.91 -15.78 3.78
C GLU A 193 -18.75 -15.26 4.65
N GLY A 194 -18.48 -13.95 4.58
CA GLY A 194 -17.41 -13.29 5.33
C GLY A 194 -17.77 -13.14 6.80
N ARG A 195 -16.76 -12.82 7.60
CA ARG A 195 -16.90 -12.77 9.07
C ARG A 195 -17.96 -11.77 9.54
N LEU A 196 -18.10 -10.62 8.85
CA LEU A 196 -19.09 -9.60 9.22
C LEU A 196 -20.53 -10.10 9.10
N ARG A 197 -20.91 -10.65 7.94
CA ARG A 197 -22.30 -11.06 7.73
C ARG A 197 -22.58 -12.49 8.16
N GLY A 198 -21.68 -13.42 7.86
CA GLY A 198 -21.87 -14.83 8.20
C GLY A 198 -21.75 -15.10 9.69
N ASN A 199 -20.76 -14.49 10.38
CA ASN A 199 -20.44 -14.89 11.75
C ASN A 199 -21.00 -13.93 12.80
N LEU A 200 -21.11 -12.64 12.49
CA LEU A 200 -21.62 -11.64 13.45
C LEU A 200 -23.11 -11.38 13.29
N MET A 201 -23.64 -11.33 12.06
CA MET A 201 -25.06 -11.02 11.81
C MET A 201 -25.94 -12.26 11.57
N GLY A 202 -25.38 -13.36 11.07
CA GLY A 202 -26.09 -14.57 10.64
C GLY A 202 -25.63 -15.84 11.36
N LYS A 203 -25.43 -15.73 12.69
CA LYS A 203 -25.10 -16.80 13.64
C LYS A 203 -25.77 -18.15 13.32
N ARG A 204 -25.04 -19.21 12.92
CA ARG A 204 -25.59 -20.57 13.10
C ARG A 204 -25.70 -20.85 14.60
N VAL A 205 -26.89 -21.22 15.04
CA VAL A 205 -27.19 -21.55 16.44
C VAL A 205 -27.40 -23.06 16.55
N ASP A 206 -26.94 -23.63 17.64
CA ASP A 206 -27.27 -25.01 17.99
C ASP A 206 -28.72 -25.08 18.51
N PHE A 207 -29.35 -26.26 18.44
CA PHE A 207 -30.74 -26.52 18.88
C PHE A 207 -31.86 -25.83 18.09
N SER A 208 -31.72 -25.75 16.76
CA SER A 208 -32.83 -25.42 15.85
C SER A 208 -33.57 -26.70 15.41
N ALA A 209 -34.90 -26.66 15.40
CA ALA A 209 -35.79 -27.76 15.00
C ALA A 209 -35.84 -28.00 13.48
#